data_AF-A0A9D1M5F6-F1
#
_entry.id   AF-A0A9D1M5F6-F1
#
_cell.length_a   1.000
_cell.length_b   1.000
_cell.length_c   1.000
_cell.angle_alpha   90.00
_cell.angle_beta   90.00
_cell.angle_gamma   90.00
#
_symmetry.space_group_name_H-M   'P 1'
#
loop_
_entity.id
_entity.type
_entity.pdbx_description
1 polymer ?
#
loop_
_entity_poly.entity_id
_entity_poly.type
_entity_poly.pdbx_seq_one_letter_code
_entity_poly.pdbx_strand_id
1 'polypeptide(L)'
;MIVSENILCQAKQRRVDLIGDLAFERGISVRDPKEGVDNRCGTIYFGKPSDEPPLWILSQWASRYNLCGEELQKGRRGERFYENEGKRVSVFPGGRFRLEIRTKPEYGERVRQFYQSWPHLYVEQPVEPGIPLGRCQALRYTLSARLLYCKNYMGDAFDPNIHTCHVVSHVAVQNRNPESEYYLKSFLLSIPVYDYRYPFPPGEHFVDAGTKEVVTNLFVYGPAGDRLWNGPISSGNWQRAEADLLPYVKEAVGLAGWAGSSLDDWQITYFIMGWESEGTFDAALEFKNLRLQAVIEE
;
A
#
# COMPACT_ATOMS: atom_id res chain seq x y z
N MET A 1 -50.67 -22.61 -24.02
CA MET A 1 -49.91 -21.35 -24.07
C MET A 1 -48.82 -21.48 -23.04
N ILE A 2 -47.58 -21.69 -23.50
CA ILE A 2 -46.44 -22.09 -22.67
C ILE A 2 -45.89 -20.85 -21.98
N VAL A 3 -45.77 -20.95 -20.65
CA VAL A 3 -45.11 -19.97 -19.79
C VAL A 3 -43.61 -20.12 -20.01
N SER A 4 -42.95 -19.09 -20.55
CA SER A 4 -41.49 -19.03 -20.66
C SER A 4 -40.91 -18.47 -19.36
N GLU A 5 -40.43 -19.37 -18.49
CA GLU A 5 -39.58 -19.01 -17.37
C GLU A 5 -38.21 -18.59 -17.89
N ASN A 6 -37.92 -17.29 -17.82
CA ASN A 6 -36.56 -16.76 -17.95
C ASN A 6 -35.76 -17.17 -16.71
N ILE A 7 -35.12 -18.33 -16.75
CA ILE A 7 -34.04 -18.68 -15.82
C ILE A 7 -32.80 -17.90 -16.29
N LEU A 8 -32.57 -16.75 -15.66
CA LEU A 8 -31.25 -16.10 -15.68
C LEU A 8 -30.25 -17.06 -15.03
N CYS A 9 -29.47 -17.74 -15.87
CA CYS A 9 -28.29 -18.48 -15.43
C CYS A 9 -27.30 -17.46 -14.85
N GLN A 10 -27.26 -17.32 -13.52
CA GLN A 10 -26.19 -16.57 -12.87
C GLN A 10 -24.91 -17.38 -13.01
N ALA A 11 -23.98 -16.89 -13.84
CA ALA A 11 -22.65 -17.48 -13.94
C ALA A 11 -22.03 -17.59 -12.54
N LYS A 12 -21.45 -18.75 -12.22
CA LYS A 12 -20.87 -19.00 -10.91
C LYS A 12 -19.59 -18.17 -10.78
N GLN A 13 -19.53 -17.30 -9.78
CA GLN A 13 -18.37 -16.45 -9.54
C GLN A 13 -17.39 -17.13 -8.58
N ARG A 14 -16.12 -17.22 -8.96
CA ARG A 14 -15.03 -17.62 -8.06
C ARG A 14 -14.29 -16.38 -7.56
N ARG A 15 -13.91 -16.39 -6.28
CA ARG A 15 -13.17 -15.31 -5.62
C ARG A 15 -11.79 -15.81 -5.23
N VAL A 16 -10.73 -15.08 -5.61
CA VAL A 16 -9.34 -15.43 -5.32
C VAL A 16 -8.66 -14.28 -4.60
N ASP A 17 -8.22 -14.51 -3.35
CA ASP A 17 -7.42 -13.54 -2.61
C ASP A 17 -6.02 -13.46 -3.23
N LEU A 18 -5.60 -12.24 -3.58
CA LEU A 18 -4.30 -11.97 -4.21
C LEU A 18 -3.18 -11.69 -3.20
N ILE A 19 -3.55 -11.33 -1.98
CA ILE A 19 -2.63 -11.16 -0.85
C ILE A 19 -3.04 -12.09 0.29
N GLY A 20 -2.04 -12.70 0.94
CA GLY A 20 -2.20 -13.66 2.01
C GLY A 20 -1.67 -13.18 3.36
N ASP A 21 -1.73 -14.08 4.35
CA ASP A 21 -1.22 -13.89 5.71
C ASP A 21 -1.67 -12.57 6.37
N LEU A 22 -2.97 -12.25 6.28
CA LEU A 22 -3.54 -10.98 6.77
C LEU A 22 -3.44 -10.80 8.29
N ALA A 23 -3.04 -11.85 9.02
CA ALA A 23 -2.79 -11.82 10.47
C ALA A 23 -1.30 -11.79 10.84
N PHE A 24 -0.40 -11.74 9.85
CA PHE A 24 1.05 -11.72 10.02
C PHE A 24 1.57 -12.91 10.84
N GLU A 25 0.96 -14.07 10.66
CA GLU A 25 1.26 -15.31 11.37
C GLU A 25 2.62 -15.87 10.97
N ARG A 26 3.05 -15.62 9.72
CA ARG A 26 4.35 -16.04 9.20
C ARG A 26 5.47 -15.06 9.52
N GLY A 27 5.15 -13.97 10.21
CA GLY A 27 6.07 -12.85 10.46
C GLY A 27 6.22 -11.93 9.25
N ILE A 28 7.20 -11.04 9.33
CA ILE A 28 7.50 -10.06 8.28
C ILE A 28 9.01 -10.05 8.04
N SER A 29 9.42 -10.22 6.78
CA SER A 29 10.83 -10.06 6.39
C SER A 29 11.18 -8.57 6.38
N VAL A 30 12.24 -8.18 7.09
CA VAL A 30 12.63 -6.78 7.26
C VAL A 30 13.72 -6.43 6.26
N ARG A 31 13.50 -5.35 5.50
CA ARG A 31 14.49 -4.77 4.61
C ARG A 31 15.37 -3.77 5.36
N ASP A 32 16.65 -3.76 5.00
CA ASP A 32 17.57 -2.70 5.44
C ASP A 32 17.04 -1.32 5.01
N PRO A 33 17.22 -0.27 5.84
CA PRO A 33 16.74 1.07 5.52
C PRO A 33 17.34 1.71 4.26
N LYS A 34 18.49 1.21 3.77
CA LYS A 34 19.17 1.75 2.59
C LYS A 34 18.28 1.64 1.35
N GLU A 35 17.97 2.78 0.75
CA GLU A 35 17.12 2.85 -0.45
C GLU A 35 17.70 2.15 -1.67
N GLY A 36 16.79 1.63 -2.51
CA GLY A 36 17.12 1.08 -3.83
C GLY A 36 17.83 -0.27 -3.80
N VAL A 37 18.12 -0.83 -2.62
CA VAL A 37 18.78 -2.13 -2.46
C VAL A 37 17.85 -3.09 -1.75
N ASP A 38 17.52 -4.22 -2.38
CA ASP A 38 16.74 -5.27 -1.73
C ASP A 38 17.64 -6.15 -0.85
N ASN A 39 18.06 -5.60 0.30
CA ASN A 39 18.83 -6.33 1.30
C ASN A 39 17.94 -6.68 2.50
N ARG A 40 17.75 -7.98 2.78
CA ARG A 40 16.98 -8.45 3.94
C ARG A 40 17.92 -8.61 5.14
N CYS A 41 17.62 -7.92 6.22
CA CYS A 41 18.44 -7.96 7.43
C CYS A 41 17.88 -8.92 8.50
N GLY A 42 16.62 -9.35 8.40
CA GLY A 42 16.05 -10.34 9.32
C GLY A 42 14.55 -10.56 9.13
N THR A 43 13.94 -11.24 10.10
CA THR A 43 12.50 -11.48 10.17
C THR A 43 11.99 -11.15 11.56
N ILE A 44 10.89 -10.42 11.64
CA ILE A 44 10.18 -10.14 12.89
C ILE A 44 8.94 -11.02 13.01
N TYR A 45 8.70 -11.57 14.19
CA TYR A 45 7.57 -12.47 14.46
C TYR A 45 6.70 -11.89 15.56
N PHE A 46 5.43 -11.68 15.25
CA PHE A 46 4.48 -11.24 16.27
C PHE A 46 4.05 -12.41 17.16
N GLY A 47 4.24 -13.66 16.75
CA GLY A 47 3.91 -14.87 17.52
C GLY A 47 5.07 -15.81 17.69
N LYS A 48 4.77 -17.11 17.76
CA LYS A 48 5.81 -18.13 17.62
C LYS A 48 6.38 -18.03 16.19
N PRO A 49 7.70 -18.21 16.01
CA PRO A 49 8.28 -18.35 14.68
C PRO A 49 7.52 -19.41 13.88
N SER A 50 7.25 -19.08 12.61
CA SER A 50 6.62 -19.98 11.65
C SER A 50 7.71 -20.72 10.88
N ASP A 51 7.44 -21.99 10.55
CA ASP A 51 8.28 -22.78 9.64
C ASP A 51 8.06 -22.37 8.16
N GLU A 52 6.94 -21.70 7.87
CA GLU A 52 6.68 -21.11 6.55
C GLU A 52 7.35 -19.73 6.41
N PRO A 53 7.93 -19.39 5.24
CA PRO A 53 8.55 -18.10 5.03
C PRO A 53 7.54 -16.95 5.12
N PRO A 54 7.97 -15.76 5.60
CA PRO A 54 7.13 -14.56 5.56
C PRO A 54 6.67 -14.23 4.14
N LEU A 55 5.38 -13.95 3.98
CA LEU A 55 4.85 -13.35 2.74
C LEU A 55 5.03 -11.84 2.73
N TRP A 56 4.95 -11.24 3.92
CA TRP A 56 5.08 -9.80 4.10
C TRP A 56 6.53 -9.36 4.17
N ILE A 57 6.76 -8.19 3.62
CA ILE A 57 8.00 -7.44 3.61
C ILE A 57 7.77 -6.13 4.35
N LEU A 58 8.67 -5.75 5.26
CA LEU A 58 8.71 -4.42 5.85
C LEU A 58 9.80 -3.60 5.17
N SER A 59 9.41 -2.50 4.53
CA SER A 59 10.34 -1.52 3.99
C SER A 59 10.45 -0.32 4.90
N GLN A 60 11.69 0.13 5.08
CA GLN A 60 12.04 1.19 6.03
C GLN A 60 12.89 2.26 5.33
N TRP A 61 12.59 2.52 4.06
CA TRP A 61 13.42 3.33 3.17
C TRP A 61 13.77 4.70 3.74
N ALA A 62 15.00 5.14 3.50
CA ALA A 62 15.56 6.43 3.93
C ALA A 62 15.42 6.71 5.44
N SER A 63 15.40 5.65 6.23
CA SER A 63 15.33 5.73 7.68
C SER A 63 16.71 5.64 8.32
N ARG A 64 16.93 6.40 9.40
CA ARG A 64 18.08 6.23 10.30
C ARG A 64 17.91 5.05 11.23
N TYR A 65 16.67 4.67 11.51
CA TYR A 65 16.33 3.62 12.47
C TYR A 65 15.91 2.33 11.76
N ASN A 66 16.44 1.20 12.23
CA ASN A 66 16.16 -0.12 11.68
C ASN A 66 15.42 -0.95 12.74
N LEU A 67 14.27 -1.55 12.40
CA LEU A 67 13.55 -2.48 13.28
C LEU A 67 14.18 -3.86 13.36
N CYS A 68 15.17 -4.16 12.52
CA CYS A 68 15.87 -5.42 12.56
C CYS A 68 16.72 -5.54 13.83
N GLY A 69 16.51 -6.62 14.58
CA GLY A 69 17.18 -6.85 15.86
C GLY A 69 16.45 -6.24 17.05
N GLU A 70 15.39 -5.45 16.84
CA GLU A 70 14.54 -4.97 17.93
C GLU A 70 13.80 -6.13 18.60
N GLU A 71 13.53 -5.99 19.90
CA GLU A 71 12.84 -7.01 20.67
C GLU A 71 11.32 -6.92 20.53
N LEU A 72 10.66 -8.08 20.52
CA LEU A 72 9.21 -8.15 20.53
C LEU A 72 8.65 -7.63 21.85
N GLN A 73 7.81 -6.61 21.78
CA GLN A 73 7.10 -6.07 22.93
C GLN A 73 5.62 -6.44 22.90
N LYS A 74 4.98 -6.38 24.08
CA LYS A 74 3.55 -6.63 24.27
C LYS A 74 2.89 -5.42 24.90
N GLY A 75 1.86 -4.91 24.26
CA GLY A 75 1.11 -3.78 24.76
C GLY A 75 -0.09 -4.19 25.61
N ARG A 76 -0.70 -3.20 26.27
CA ARG A 76 -1.78 -3.42 27.24
C ARG A 76 -3.11 -3.80 26.59
N ARG A 77 -3.27 -3.60 25.27
CA ARG A 77 -4.49 -3.90 24.51
C ARG A 77 -4.36 -5.19 23.70
N GLY A 78 -3.39 -6.03 24.03
CA GLY A 78 -3.13 -7.31 23.37
C GLY A 78 -2.36 -7.18 22.05
N GLU A 79 -1.89 -5.97 21.71
CA GLU A 79 -0.98 -5.77 20.59
C GLU A 79 0.40 -6.34 20.88
N ARG A 80 1.04 -6.80 19.81
CA ARG A 80 2.43 -7.23 19.80
C ARG A 80 3.14 -6.31 18.82
N PHE A 81 4.28 -5.76 19.20
CA PHE A 81 4.89 -4.70 18.41
C PHE A 81 6.41 -4.71 18.49
N TYR A 82 7.01 -4.14 17.46
CA TYR A 82 8.41 -3.76 17.40
C TYR A 82 8.48 -2.25 17.28
N GLU A 83 9.42 -1.63 17.98
CA GLU A 83 9.63 -0.19 17.92
C GLU A 83 11.06 0.21 18.15
N ASN A 84 11.41 1.38 17.65
CA ASN A 84 12.60 2.15 18.01
C ASN A 84 12.20 3.63 18.07
N GLU A 85 13.11 4.57 17.95
CA GLU A 85 12.84 6.01 18.02
C GLU A 85 12.03 6.52 16.82
N GLY A 86 12.26 5.97 15.62
CA GLY A 86 11.69 6.46 14.38
C GLY A 86 10.37 5.82 13.97
N LYS A 87 10.04 4.62 14.48
CA LYS A 87 8.85 3.90 14.02
C LYS A 87 8.37 2.81 14.97
N ARG A 88 7.12 2.40 14.77
CA ARG A 88 6.51 1.24 15.41
C ARG A 88 5.61 0.50 14.42
N VAL A 89 5.71 -0.83 14.43
CA VAL A 89 4.80 -1.74 13.72
C VAL A 89 4.11 -2.61 14.76
N SER A 90 2.78 -2.63 14.76
CA SER A 90 2.00 -3.39 15.73
C SER A 90 0.98 -4.28 15.05
N VAL A 91 0.83 -5.51 15.55
CA VAL A 91 -0.22 -6.45 15.15
C VAL A 91 -1.11 -6.74 16.35
N PHE A 92 -2.41 -6.62 16.15
CA PHE A 92 -3.46 -6.92 17.11
C PHE A 92 -4.13 -8.26 16.74
N PRO A 93 -4.84 -8.90 17.68
CA PRO A 93 -5.68 -10.04 17.36
C PRO A 93 -6.66 -9.75 16.21
N GLY A 94 -6.88 -10.74 15.34
CA GLY A 94 -7.82 -10.64 14.21
C GLY A 94 -7.31 -9.87 12.99
N GLY A 95 -5.99 -9.70 12.83
CA GLY A 95 -5.38 -9.10 11.63
C GLY A 95 -5.51 -7.57 11.55
N ARG A 96 -5.95 -6.91 12.63
CA ARG A 96 -5.80 -5.46 12.75
C ARG A 96 -4.33 -5.12 12.99
N PHE A 97 -3.81 -4.10 12.34
CA PHE A 97 -2.43 -3.67 12.51
C PHE A 97 -2.31 -2.14 12.59
N ARG A 98 -1.15 -1.67 13.03
CA ARG A 98 -0.80 -0.25 13.13
C ARG A 98 0.56 -0.03 12.51
N LEU A 99 0.65 1.03 11.72
CA LEU A 99 1.91 1.62 11.29
C LEU A 99 2.02 3.01 11.90
N GLU A 100 3.13 3.26 12.55
CA GLU A 100 3.42 4.51 13.24
C GLU A 100 4.81 4.99 12.84
N ILE A 101 4.89 6.23 12.37
CA ILE A 101 6.11 6.89 11.92
C ILE A 101 6.36 8.12 12.77
N ARG A 102 7.62 8.29 13.18
CA ARG A 102 8.11 9.39 14.02
C ARG A 102 9.33 9.98 13.35
N THR A 103 9.12 11.02 12.56
CA THR A 103 10.18 11.59 11.71
C THR A 103 10.92 12.75 12.35
N LYS A 104 10.49 13.22 13.54
CA LYS A 104 11.31 14.15 14.33
C LYS A 104 12.74 13.63 14.58
N PRO A 105 12.96 12.41 15.05
CA PRO A 105 14.32 11.87 15.18
C PRO A 105 15.00 11.60 13.83
N GLU A 106 14.25 11.33 12.76
CA GLU A 106 14.78 11.13 11.40
C GLU A 106 15.38 12.43 10.83
N TYR A 107 14.73 13.58 11.04
CA TYR A 107 15.18 14.87 10.53
C TYR A 107 16.02 15.68 11.52
N GLY A 108 15.85 15.45 12.83
CA GLY A 108 16.46 16.24 13.90
C GLY A 108 15.89 17.66 13.94
N GLU A 109 16.77 18.66 13.87
CA GLU A 109 16.38 20.09 13.85
C GLU A 109 16.13 20.63 12.45
N ARG A 110 16.31 19.80 11.42
CA ARG A 110 16.20 20.22 10.01
C ARG A 110 14.82 19.93 9.47
N VAL A 111 14.45 20.65 8.42
CA VAL A 111 13.31 20.34 7.57
C VAL A 111 13.82 19.84 6.24
N ARG A 112 13.13 18.85 5.65
CA ARG A 112 13.50 18.28 4.36
C ARG A 112 13.64 19.40 3.31
N GLN A 113 14.63 19.28 2.45
CA GLN A 113 14.77 20.12 1.26
C GLN A 113 14.37 19.33 0.02
N PHE A 114 13.99 20.03 -1.04
CA PHE A 114 13.66 19.42 -2.34
C PHE A 114 14.77 18.45 -2.80
N TYR A 115 14.40 17.39 -3.53
CA TYR A 115 15.25 16.25 -3.95
C TYR A 115 15.81 15.32 -2.88
N GLN A 116 15.79 15.66 -1.59
CA GLN A 116 16.23 14.72 -0.56
C GLN A 116 15.31 13.48 -0.49
N SER A 117 15.84 12.34 -0.07
CA SER A 117 14.97 11.22 0.28
C SER A 117 14.18 11.48 1.56
N TRP A 118 13.14 10.68 1.79
CA TRP A 118 12.29 10.79 2.98
C TRP A 118 11.95 9.43 3.57
N PRO A 119 11.77 9.33 4.90
CA PRO A 119 11.43 8.08 5.55
C PRO A 119 10.14 7.48 5.01
N HIS A 120 10.22 6.21 4.65
CA HIS A 120 9.05 5.38 4.37
C HIS A 120 8.90 4.28 5.42
N LEU A 121 7.67 3.82 5.62
CA LEU A 121 7.36 2.63 6.38
C LEU A 121 6.24 1.86 5.67
N TYR A 122 6.62 0.85 4.90
CA TYR A 122 5.68 0.03 4.13
C TYR A 122 5.60 -1.40 4.61
N VAL A 123 4.40 -1.97 4.48
CA VAL A 123 4.19 -3.41 4.36
C VAL A 123 3.94 -3.76 2.90
N GLU A 124 4.64 -4.75 2.39
CA GLU A 124 4.64 -5.11 0.97
C GLU A 124 4.51 -6.62 0.79
N GLN A 125 3.96 -7.07 -0.33
CA GLN A 125 3.84 -8.49 -0.67
C GLN A 125 3.94 -8.68 -2.19
N PRO A 126 4.83 -9.57 -2.69
CA PRO A 126 4.77 -10.02 -4.07
C PRO A 126 3.48 -10.81 -4.31
N VAL A 127 2.84 -10.58 -5.46
CA VAL A 127 1.62 -11.27 -5.87
C VAL A 127 1.99 -12.22 -7.00
N GLU A 128 2.37 -13.44 -6.65
CA GLU A 128 2.78 -14.46 -7.62
C GLU A 128 2.28 -15.87 -7.23
N PRO A 129 1.74 -16.66 -8.19
CA PRO A 129 1.49 -16.28 -9.57
C PRO A 129 0.32 -15.28 -9.69
N GLY A 130 0.44 -14.31 -10.59
CA GLY A 130 -0.62 -13.36 -10.92
C GLY A 130 -1.81 -13.97 -11.67
N ILE A 131 -2.94 -13.26 -11.69
CA ILE A 131 -4.13 -13.61 -12.50
C ILE A 131 -4.23 -12.61 -13.68
N PRO A 132 -4.34 -13.10 -14.94
CA PRO A 132 -4.66 -12.26 -16.09
C PRO A 132 -5.91 -11.41 -15.84
N LEU A 133 -5.79 -10.09 -15.96
CA LEU A 133 -6.86 -9.16 -15.60
C LEU A 133 -8.07 -9.24 -16.55
N GLY A 134 -7.89 -9.73 -17.78
CA GLY A 134 -9.00 -10.01 -18.70
C GLY A 134 -9.93 -11.13 -18.24
N ARG A 135 -9.48 -12.00 -17.32
CA ARG A 135 -10.31 -13.03 -16.67
C ARG A 135 -11.10 -12.50 -15.46
N CYS A 136 -10.81 -11.28 -15.02
CA CYS A 136 -11.45 -10.69 -13.85
C CYS A 136 -12.73 -9.95 -14.26
N GLN A 137 -13.84 -10.28 -13.61
CA GLN A 137 -15.05 -9.46 -13.63
C GLN A 137 -14.91 -8.22 -12.74
N ALA A 138 -14.16 -8.35 -11.64
CA ALA A 138 -13.84 -7.25 -10.73
C ALA A 138 -12.52 -7.50 -10.00
N LEU A 139 -11.84 -6.43 -9.59
CA LEU A 139 -10.68 -6.46 -8.72
C LEU A 139 -11.03 -5.72 -7.42
N ARG A 140 -11.54 -6.47 -6.43
CA ARG A 140 -12.07 -5.88 -5.19
C ARG A 140 -10.95 -5.57 -4.21
N TYR A 141 -10.86 -4.30 -3.83
CA TYR A 141 -10.03 -3.82 -2.74
C TYR A 141 -10.89 -3.40 -1.56
N THR A 142 -10.54 -3.88 -0.37
CA THR A 142 -11.11 -3.38 0.89
C THR A 142 -10.02 -2.98 1.85
N LEU A 143 -10.23 -1.88 2.55
CA LEU A 143 -9.42 -1.44 3.67
C LEU A 143 -10.30 -0.62 4.61
N SER A 144 -10.14 -0.80 5.91
CA SER A 144 -10.63 0.16 6.89
C SER A 144 -9.45 0.78 7.60
N ALA A 145 -9.44 2.11 7.72
CA ALA A 145 -8.36 2.86 8.31
C ALA A 145 -8.90 3.90 9.32
N ARG A 146 -8.09 4.23 10.32
CA ARG A 146 -8.38 5.25 11.32
C ARG A 146 -7.12 5.97 11.75
N LEU A 147 -7.10 7.29 11.57
CA LEU A 147 -6.03 8.13 12.08
C LEU A 147 -6.12 8.18 13.61
N LEU A 148 -5.03 7.85 14.31
CA LEU A 148 -4.95 8.00 15.76
C LEU A 148 -4.47 9.39 16.14
N TYR A 149 -3.45 9.87 15.43
CA TYR A 149 -2.89 11.21 15.57
C TYR A 149 -2.00 11.52 14.35
N CYS A 150 -1.83 12.80 14.07
CA CYS A 150 -0.81 13.32 13.15
C CYS A 150 -0.39 14.70 13.67
N LYS A 151 0.90 14.87 13.99
CA LYS A 151 1.43 16.09 14.58
C LYS A 151 2.57 16.61 13.71
N ASN A 152 2.39 17.83 13.20
CA ASN A 152 3.40 18.59 12.47
C ASN A 152 4.33 19.32 13.46
N TYR A 153 5.64 19.25 13.25
CA TYR A 153 6.65 19.93 14.05
C TYR A 153 7.39 21.08 13.34
N MET A 154 7.04 21.39 12.09
CA MET A 154 7.79 22.34 11.27
C MET A 154 7.40 23.81 11.53
N GLY A 155 6.22 24.07 12.12
CA GLY A 155 5.73 25.43 12.35
C GLY A 155 5.72 26.24 11.05
N ASP A 156 6.31 27.44 11.07
CA ASP A 156 6.39 28.34 9.92
C ASP A 156 7.26 27.80 8.76
N ALA A 157 8.08 26.78 9.00
CA ALA A 157 8.88 26.13 7.96
C ALA A 157 8.09 25.07 7.15
N PHE A 158 6.81 24.86 7.46
CA PHE A 158 5.95 23.98 6.70
C PHE A 158 5.63 24.57 5.32
N ASP A 159 5.93 23.82 4.25
CA ASP A 159 5.55 24.13 2.88
C ASP A 159 4.73 22.94 2.33
N PRO A 160 3.42 23.09 2.08
CA PRO A 160 2.58 21.99 1.61
C PRO A 160 2.94 21.47 0.20
N ASN A 161 3.81 22.17 -0.53
CA ASN A 161 4.32 21.70 -1.83
C ASN A 161 5.50 20.73 -1.69
N ILE A 162 6.16 20.70 -0.53
CA ILE A 162 7.37 19.89 -0.29
C ILE A 162 7.14 18.91 0.87
N HIS A 163 6.32 19.30 1.85
CA HIS A 163 6.13 18.59 3.09
C HIS A 163 4.70 18.04 3.20
N THR A 164 4.60 16.75 3.44
CA THR A 164 3.40 16.13 3.99
C THR A 164 3.79 14.90 4.82
N CYS A 165 2.78 14.24 5.35
CA CYS A 165 2.86 12.89 5.88
C CYS A 165 1.60 12.19 5.39
N HIS A 166 1.78 11.19 4.53
CA HIS A 166 0.68 10.53 3.84
C HIS A 166 0.80 9.01 3.90
N VAL A 167 -0.35 8.35 3.73
CA VAL A 167 -0.44 6.90 3.53
C VAL A 167 -1.05 6.64 2.18
N VAL A 168 -0.41 5.73 1.46
CA VAL A 168 -0.85 5.24 0.17
C VAL A 168 -0.81 3.73 0.16
N SER A 169 -1.74 3.11 -0.57
CA SER A 169 -1.59 1.73 -1.06
C SER A 169 -1.32 1.79 -2.55
N HIS A 170 -0.36 0.99 -3.03
CA HIS A 170 -0.13 0.76 -4.45
C HIS A 170 -0.31 -0.71 -4.78
N VAL A 171 -0.85 -0.97 -5.98
CA VAL A 171 -0.71 -2.26 -6.65
C VAL A 171 0.13 -2.06 -7.91
N ALA A 172 1.22 -2.83 -8.02
CA ALA A 172 1.99 -2.88 -9.25
C ALA A 172 1.27 -3.77 -10.25
N VAL A 173 1.07 -3.24 -11.45
CA VAL A 173 0.45 -3.96 -12.57
C VAL A 173 1.49 -4.05 -13.66
N GLN A 174 1.73 -5.26 -14.15
CA GLN A 174 2.73 -5.50 -15.18
C GLN A 174 2.16 -6.35 -16.31
N ASN A 175 2.54 -6.03 -17.52
CA ASN A 175 2.31 -6.89 -18.67
C ASN A 175 3.24 -8.10 -18.60
N ARG A 176 2.65 -9.29 -18.48
CA ARG A 176 3.33 -10.58 -18.32
C ARG A 176 3.25 -11.46 -19.58
N ASN A 177 2.68 -10.96 -20.68
CA ASN A 177 2.64 -11.70 -21.94
C ASN A 177 3.92 -11.47 -22.76
N PRO A 178 4.79 -12.49 -22.95
CA PRO A 178 6.05 -12.33 -23.69
C PRO A 178 5.88 -12.01 -25.18
N GLU A 179 4.69 -12.25 -25.75
CA GLU A 179 4.38 -11.93 -27.15
C GLU A 179 3.81 -10.51 -27.33
N SER A 180 3.55 -9.79 -26.23
CA SER A 180 3.01 -8.43 -26.26
C SER A 180 4.14 -7.42 -26.51
N GLU A 181 3.91 -6.41 -27.36
CA GLU A 181 4.87 -5.31 -27.56
C GLU A 181 5.15 -4.51 -26.27
N TYR A 182 4.25 -4.63 -25.29
CA TYR A 182 4.35 -4.00 -23.97
C TYR A 182 4.89 -4.93 -22.90
N TYR A 183 5.49 -6.08 -23.24
CA TYR A 183 6.02 -7.03 -22.26
C TYR A 183 6.93 -6.35 -21.22
N LEU A 184 6.71 -6.66 -19.94
CA LEU A 184 7.36 -6.06 -18.76
C LEU A 184 7.08 -4.57 -18.51
N LYS A 185 6.32 -3.89 -19.37
CA LYS A 185 5.79 -2.56 -19.03
C LYS A 185 4.96 -2.66 -17.77
N SER A 186 5.18 -1.70 -16.87
CA SER A 186 4.64 -1.71 -15.52
C SER A 186 4.16 -0.33 -15.13
N PHE A 187 3.16 -0.28 -14.27
CA PHE A 187 2.70 0.95 -13.63
C PHE A 187 2.27 0.66 -12.19
N LEU A 188 2.19 1.72 -11.38
CA LEU A 188 1.63 1.67 -10.04
C LEU A 188 0.22 2.25 -10.09
N LEU A 189 -0.78 1.42 -9.78
CA LEU A 189 -2.11 1.92 -9.46
C LEU A 189 -2.12 2.33 -7.99
N SER A 190 -2.33 3.61 -7.76
CA SER A 190 -2.38 4.26 -6.45
C SER A 190 -3.79 4.32 -5.89
N ILE A 191 -3.89 4.03 -4.60
CA ILE A 191 -5.10 4.03 -3.80
C ILE A 191 -4.78 4.94 -2.60
N PRO A 192 -5.01 6.25 -2.73
CA PRO A 192 -4.68 7.20 -1.67
C PRO A 192 -5.49 6.91 -0.40
N VAL A 193 -4.84 6.89 0.76
CA VAL A 193 -5.49 6.59 2.05
C VAL A 193 -5.65 7.85 2.90
N TYR A 194 -4.55 8.57 3.14
CA TYR A 194 -4.51 9.74 4.00
C TYR A 194 -3.42 10.69 3.51
N ASP A 195 -3.67 11.99 3.55
CA ASP A 195 -2.67 13.02 3.31
C ASP A 195 -2.95 14.15 4.28
N TYR A 196 -1.93 14.59 5.04
CA TYR A 196 -2.07 15.66 6.02
C TYR A 196 -2.68 16.95 5.43
N ARG A 197 -2.46 17.20 4.14
CA ARG A 197 -2.88 18.43 3.45
C ARG A 197 -4.39 18.47 3.13
N TYR A 198 -5.05 17.32 3.04
CA TYR A 198 -6.39 17.22 2.45
C TYR A 198 -7.33 16.31 3.24
N PRO A 199 -8.63 16.64 3.37
CA PRO A 199 -9.62 15.70 3.91
C PRO A 199 -9.71 14.39 3.11
N PHE A 200 -9.66 14.51 1.79
CA PHE A 200 -9.50 13.41 0.85
C PHE A 200 -8.28 13.71 -0.03
N PRO A 201 -7.30 12.81 -0.16
CA PRO A 201 -6.17 13.09 -1.03
C PRO A 201 -6.62 13.22 -2.50
N PRO A 202 -6.02 14.14 -3.27
CA PRO A 202 -6.35 14.33 -4.68
C PRO A 202 -5.96 13.10 -5.51
N GLY A 203 -6.56 12.98 -6.70
CA GLY A 203 -6.12 11.99 -7.68
C GLY A 203 -4.79 12.39 -8.31
N GLU A 204 -4.07 11.42 -8.85
CA GLU A 204 -2.73 11.61 -9.38
C GLU A 204 -2.54 10.89 -10.72
N HIS A 205 -1.77 11.51 -11.59
CA HIS A 205 -1.14 10.86 -12.74
C HIS A 205 0.22 11.51 -12.95
N PHE A 206 1.30 10.74 -12.86
CA PHE A 206 2.64 11.25 -13.09
C PHE A 206 3.60 10.10 -13.36
N VAL A 207 4.82 10.45 -13.77
CA VAL A 207 5.93 9.50 -13.78
C VAL A 207 6.78 9.79 -12.55
N ASP A 208 7.02 8.79 -11.71
CA ASP A 208 7.87 8.91 -10.52
C ASP A 208 9.33 9.12 -10.95
N ALA A 209 9.67 10.39 -11.22
CA ALA A 209 10.96 10.83 -11.67
C ALA A 209 11.27 12.24 -11.11
N GLY A 210 12.52 12.47 -10.71
CA GLY A 210 13.01 13.81 -10.41
C GLY A 210 12.42 14.49 -9.17
N THR A 211 11.96 13.73 -8.17
CA THR A 211 11.43 14.26 -6.89
C THR A 211 12.23 13.83 -5.65
N LYS A 212 13.06 12.78 -5.80
CA LYS A 212 13.98 12.22 -4.79
C LYS A 212 15.24 11.63 -5.42
N GLU A 213 16.20 11.23 -4.58
CA GLU A 213 17.46 10.61 -4.97
C GLU A 213 17.26 9.23 -5.64
N VAL A 214 16.31 8.43 -5.16
CA VAL A 214 16.00 7.10 -5.69
C VAL A 214 14.57 7.05 -6.20
N VAL A 215 14.39 6.94 -7.51
CA VAL A 215 13.08 6.93 -8.19
C VAL A 215 12.81 5.62 -8.90
N THR A 216 11.54 5.26 -9.07
CA THR A 216 11.13 4.04 -9.77
C THR A 216 11.07 4.21 -11.29
N ASN A 217 10.89 5.45 -11.78
CA ASN A 217 10.57 5.77 -13.18
C ASN A 217 9.30 5.08 -13.70
N LEU A 218 8.42 4.63 -12.79
CA LEU A 218 7.13 4.04 -13.17
C LEU A 218 6.09 5.13 -13.37
N PHE A 219 5.18 4.88 -14.30
CA PHE A 219 3.93 5.63 -14.36
C PHE A 219 3.09 5.30 -13.12
N VAL A 220 2.57 6.33 -12.47
CA VAL A 220 1.69 6.25 -11.30
C VAL A 220 0.36 6.87 -11.68
N TYR A 221 -0.73 6.16 -11.39
CA TYR A 221 -2.10 6.67 -11.58
C TYR A 221 -2.97 6.29 -10.39
N GLY A 222 -3.81 7.19 -9.90
CA GLY A 222 -4.82 6.89 -8.88
C GLY A 222 -5.97 7.89 -8.88
N PRO A 223 -7.21 7.44 -8.62
CA PRO A 223 -8.34 8.35 -8.47
C PRO A 223 -8.25 9.13 -7.15
N ALA A 224 -8.99 10.24 -7.06
CA ALA A 224 -9.15 10.97 -5.80
C ALA A 224 -9.78 10.11 -4.70
N GLY A 225 -9.37 10.35 -3.45
CA GLY A 225 -9.77 9.53 -2.31
C GLY A 225 -11.28 9.54 -2.01
N ASP A 226 -11.99 10.61 -2.38
CA ASP A 226 -13.45 10.73 -2.21
C ASP A 226 -14.25 9.76 -3.09
N ARG A 227 -13.63 9.23 -4.16
CA ARG A 227 -14.18 8.15 -4.99
C ARG A 227 -14.03 6.77 -4.38
N LEU A 228 -13.16 6.62 -3.37
CA LEU A 228 -12.76 5.33 -2.80
C LEU A 228 -13.26 5.15 -1.36
N TRP A 229 -13.29 6.22 -0.57
CA TRP A 229 -13.55 6.19 0.87
C TRP A 229 -14.93 6.72 1.22
N ASN A 230 -15.58 6.11 2.20
CA ASN A 230 -16.88 6.55 2.73
C ASN A 230 -16.80 7.80 3.64
N GLY A 231 -15.60 8.33 3.89
CA GLY A 231 -15.38 9.51 4.70
C GLY A 231 -13.88 9.84 4.84
N PRO A 232 -13.54 11.06 5.29
CA PRO A 232 -12.16 11.49 5.42
C PRO A 232 -11.48 10.80 6.61
N ILE A 233 -10.28 10.25 6.37
CA ILE A 233 -9.49 9.57 7.41
C ILE A 233 -9.06 10.54 8.51
N SER A 234 -8.88 11.82 8.19
CA SER A 234 -8.57 12.90 9.13
C SER A 234 -9.64 13.12 10.21
N SER A 235 -10.85 12.56 10.04
CA SER A 235 -11.90 12.59 11.07
C SER A 235 -11.55 11.82 12.34
N GLY A 236 -10.55 10.93 12.31
CA GLY A 236 -10.20 10.05 13.43
C GLY A 236 -11.18 8.91 13.69
N ASN A 237 -12.25 8.81 12.87
CA ASN A 237 -13.17 7.68 12.87
C ASN A 237 -12.66 6.56 11.98
N TRP A 238 -13.20 5.35 12.15
CA TRP A 238 -12.99 4.28 11.18
C TRP A 238 -13.71 4.61 9.89
N GLN A 239 -12.95 4.81 8.82
CA GLN A 239 -13.48 4.88 7.46
C GLN A 239 -13.12 3.60 6.71
N ARG A 240 -13.82 3.34 5.62
CA ARG A 240 -13.69 2.14 4.80
C ARG A 240 -13.66 2.51 3.33
N ALA A 241 -12.70 1.92 2.63
CA ALA A 241 -12.71 1.76 1.20
C ALA A 241 -13.29 0.39 0.83
N GLU A 242 -14.17 0.38 -0.17
CA GLU A 242 -14.63 -0.82 -0.88
C GLU A 242 -14.75 -0.43 -2.36
N ALA A 243 -13.73 -0.79 -3.13
CA ALA A 243 -13.59 -0.32 -4.51
C ALA A 243 -13.35 -1.51 -5.46
N ASP A 244 -13.91 -1.41 -6.66
CA ASP A 244 -13.45 -2.19 -7.80
C ASP A 244 -12.33 -1.42 -8.49
N LEU A 245 -11.13 -2.00 -8.50
CA LEU A 245 -9.92 -1.40 -9.06
C LEU A 245 -9.79 -1.64 -10.58
N LEU A 246 -10.54 -2.59 -11.14
CA LEU A 246 -10.39 -2.99 -12.54
C LEU A 246 -10.66 -1.84 -13.53
N PRO A 247 -11.67 -0.96 -13.33
CA PRO A 247 -11.86 0.22 -14.19
C PRO A 247 -10.66 1.18 -14.16
N TYR A 248 -10.02 1.36 -13.00
CA TYR A 248 -8.87 2.25 -12.85
C TYR A 248 -7.60 1.66 -13.49
N VAL A 249 -7.45 0.33 -13.51
CA VAL A 249 -6.40 -0.34 -14.30
C VAL A 249 -6.57 -0.04 -15.79
N LYS A 250 -7.79 -0.15 -16.33
CA LYS A 250 -8.07 0.14 -17.75
C LYS A 250 -7.74 1.58 -18.11
N GLU A 251 -8.10 2.52 -17.23
CA GLU A 251 -7.78 3.93 -17.38
C GLU A 251 -6.27 4.18 -17.36
N ALA A 252 -5.53 3.57 -16.42
CA ALA A 252 -4.08 3.68 -16.34
C ALA A 252 -3.38 3.15 -17.59
N VAL A 253 -3.79 2.00 -18.12
CA VAL A 253 -3.27 1.43 -19.38
C VAL A 253 -3.50 2.38 -20.55
N GLY A 254 -4.67 3.03 -20.60
CA GLY A 254 -4.97 4.05 -21.61
C GLY A 254 -4.09 5.28 -21.49
N LEU A 255 -3.99 5.86 -20.29
CA LEU A 255 -3.19 7.05 -20.01
C LEU A 255 -1.69 6.83 -20.21
N ALA A 256 -1.20 5.62 -19.94
CA ALA A 256 0.19 5.23 -20.19
C ALA A 256 0.51 5.01 -21.68
N GLY A 257 -0.49 5.10 -22.57
CA GLY A 257 -0.33 4.91 -24.01
C GLY A 257 -0.29 3.45 -24.46
N TRP A 258 -0.85 2.53 -23.66
CA TRP A 258 -0.86 1.08 -23.94
C TRP A 258 -2.26 0.54 -24.26
N ALA A 259 -3.16 1.42 -24.72
CA ALA A 259 -4.56 1.09 -25.01
C ALA A 259 -4.74 -0.02 -26.08
N GLY A 260 -3.71 -0.32 -26.87
CA GLY A 260 -3.71 -1.43 -27.85
C GLY A 260 -3.47 -2.82 -27.25
N SER A 261 -3.12 -2.92 -25.96
CA SER A 261 -2.88 -4.20 -25.29
C SER A 261 -4.18 -4.89 -24.83
N SER A 262 -4.16 -6.22 -24.74
CA SER A 262 -5.25 -6.98 -24.11
C SER A 262 -5.10 -6.95 -22.59
N LEU A 263 -6.21 -6.86 -21.84
CA LEU A 263 -6.18 -7.02 -20.38
C LEU A 263 -5.75 -8.43 -19.93
N ASP A 264 -5.82 -9.42 -20.80
CA ASP A 264 -5.26 -10.76 -20.53
C ASP A 264 -3.73 -10.73 -20.39
N ASP A 265 -3.07 -9.71 -20.94
CA ASP A 265 -1.62 -9.56 -20.84
C ASP A 265 -1.19 -9.03 -19.47
N TRP A 266 -2.09 -8.36 -18.73
CA TRP A 266 -1.75 -7.64 -17.51
C TRP A 266 -2.09 -8.44 -16.26
N GLN A 267 -1.23 -8.36 -15.25
CA GLN A 267 -1.40 -9.02 -13.96
C GLN A 267 -1.01 -8.08 -12.82
N ILE A 268 -1.66 -8.22 -11.67
CA ILE A 268 -1.14 -7.66 -10.42
C ILE A 268 0.07 -8.49 -9.99
N THR A 269 1.20 -7.83 -9.73
CA THR A 269 2.46 -8.51 -9.39
C THR A 269 3.00 -8.12 -8.03
N TYR A 270 2.52 -7.02 -7.45
CA TYR A 270 3.02 -6.52 -6.18
C TYR A 270 1.98 -5.66 -5.47
N PHE A 271 1.96 -5.73 -4.13
CA PHE A 271 1.17 -4.86 -3.27
C PHE A 271 2.09 -4.15 -2.29
N ILE A 272 1.86 -2.85 -2.08
CA ILE A 272 2.61 -1.99 -1.15
C ILE A 272 1.59 -1.13 -0.40
N MET A 273 1.77 -0.94 0.90
CA MET A 273 1.03 0.08 1.64
C MET A 273 1.83 0.61 2.82
N GLY A 274 1.73 1.91 3.06
CA GLY A 274 2.14 2.49 4.33
C GLY A 274 2.49 3.96 4.23
N TRP A 275 3.34 4.41 5.14
CA TRP A 275 3.68 5.82 5.29
C TRP A 275 4.76 6.25 4.31
N GLU A 276 4.57 7.43 3.74
CA GLU A 276 5.64 8.31 3.29
C GLU A 276 5.55 9.64 4.05
N SER A 277 6.68 10.17 4.49
CA SER A 277 6.71 11.38 5.31
C SER A 277 7.80 12.33 4.86
N GLU A 278 7.46 13.22 3.93
CA GLU A 278 8.34 14.24 3.37
C GLU A 278 8.60 15.40 4.32
N GLY A 279 7.86 15.51 5.43
CA GLY A 279 8.09 16.50 6.47
C GLY A 279 8.32 15.90 7.85
N THR A 280 8.55 16.76 8.83
CA THR A 280 8.77 16.40 10.23
C THR A 280 7.44 16.22 10.97
N PHE A 281 6.92 14.99 10.94
CA PHE A 281 5.69 14.54 11.58
C PHE A 281 5.89 13.36 12.53
N ASP A 282 5.06 13.30 13.58
CA ASP A 282 4.72 12.02 14.22
C ASP A 282 3.29 11.67 13.85
N ALA A 283 3.05 10.45 13.35
CA ALA A 283 1.73 10.02 12.93
C ALA A 283 1.51 8.52 13.11
N ALA A 284 0.26 8.12 13.37
CA ALA A 284 -0.11 6.71 13.47
C ALA A 284 -1.50 6.45 12.87
N LEU A 285 -1.58 5.39 12.07
CA LEU A 285 -2.81 4.87 11.49
C LEU A 285 -3.01 3.42 11.93
N GLU A 286 -4.24 3.08 12.30
CA GLU A 286 -4.67 1.69 12.44
C GLU A 286 -5.43 1.23 11.20
N PHE A 287 -5.24 -0.03 10.84
CA PHE A 287 -5.80 -0.66 9.66
C PHE A 287 -6.46 -1.99 10.02
N LYS A 288 -7.55 -2.33 9.35
CA LYS A 288 -8.20 -3.65 9.40
C LYS A 288 -8.93 -3.93 8.10
N ASN A 289 -9.37 -5.18 7.91
CA ASN A 289 -10.12 -5.60 6.72
C ASN A 289 -9.37 -5.34 5.40
N LEU A 290 -8.03 -5.38 5.42
CA LEU A 290 -7.22 -5.31 4.21
C LEU A 290 -7.51 -6.56 3.36
N ARG A 291 -7.91 -6.36 2.11
CA ARG A 291 -8.10 -7.44 1.14
C ARG A 291 -7.90 -6.91 -0.27
N LEU A 292 -7.26 -7.72 -1.10
CA LEU A 292 -7.22 -7.55 -2.55
C LEU A 292 -7.65 -8.88 -3.17
N GLN A 293 -8.74 -8.87 -3.94
CA GLN A 293 -9.38 -10.10 -4.40
C GLN A 293 -9.81 -9.97 -5.86
N ALA A 294 -9.42 -10.94 -6.69
CA ALA A 294 -9.96 -11.10 -8.03
C ALA A 294 -11.30 -11.84 -7.97
N VAL A 295 -12.30 -11.30 -8.67
CA VAL A 295 -13.57 -12.00 -8.94
C VAL A 295 -13.51 -12.47 -10.38
N ILE A 296 -13.58 -13.78 -10.60
CA ILE A 296 -13.51 -14.39 -11.92
C ILE A 296 -14.80 -15.16 -12.23
N GLU A 297 -15.17 -15.20 -13.51
CA GLU A 297 -16.23 -16.08 -14.00
C GLU A 297 -15.70 -17.52 -14.04
N GLU A 298 -16.52 -18.48 -13.59
CA GLU A 298 -16.24 -19.91 -13.78
C GLU A 298 -16.60 -20.39 -15.19
#